data_AF-A0A1X1V5P1-F1
#
_entry.id   AF-A0A1X1V5P1-F1
#
_cell.length_a   1.000
_cell.length_b   1.000
_cell.length_c   1.000
_cell.angle_alpha   90.00
_cell.angle_beta   90.00
_cell.angle_gamma   90.00
#
_symmetry.space_group_name_H-M   'P 1'
#
loop_
_entity.id
_entity.type
_entity.pdbx_description
1 polymer ?
#
loop_
_entity_poly.entity_id
_entity_poly.type
_entity_poly.pdbx_seq_one_letter_code
_entity_poly.pdbx_strand_id
1 'polypeptide(L)'
;MFRPATVTGRRACPIRRPESPHAINEAIERDATSLLLIRSIVAATPTAPAFLDPETLPTELRTLLEQVQARIGREVWLIDVTTDLEVLSTLAYSPGPRGRYLRGYGASLSRRYSVYRALTELLEVQLTDRKVAERLECIELLKDQPVLQACAEVDLRPLAASARLVPYVETAAPSSPAEHLSQLLSQLANRGFTVYLNEAHRLSNGITAVHVHIPGLERFHMIVDGPAAVVPGRRGIAAVDVTAPACPV
;
A
#
# COMPACT_ATOMS: atom_id res chain seq x y z
N MET A 1 -24.42 14.05 -14.55
CA MET A 1 -24.40 12.58 -14.59
C MET A 1 -23.49 12.11 -13.45
N PHE A 2 -24.07 11.80 -12.29
CA PHE A 2 -23.31 11.45 -11.09
C PHE A 2 -22.81 10.00 -11.21
N ARG A 3 -21.49 9.81 -11.21
CA ARG A 3 -20.87 8.48 -11.09
C ARG A 3 -21.07 7.96 -9.66
N PRO A 4 -21.33 6.66 -9.45
CA PRO A 4 -21.41 6.11 -8.11
C PRO A 4 -20.06 6.22 -7.40
N ALA A 5 -20.09 6.58 -6.12
CA ALA A 5 -18.90 6.64 -5.28
C ALA A 5 -18.33 5.24 -5.09
N THR A 6 -17.10 5.02 -5.56
CA THR A 6 -16.32 3.82 -5.27
C THR A 6 -16.02 3.76 -3.78
N VAL A 7 -16.39 2.66 -3.11
CA VAL A 7 -16.13 2.47 -1.68
C VAL A 7 -14.63 2.33 -1.45
N THR A 8 -14.02 3.36 -0.87
CA THR A 8 -12.63 3.34 -0.38
C THR A 8 -12.70 3.51 1.14
N GLY A 9 -12.21 2.55 1.92
CA GLY A 9 -12.12 2.63 3.38
C GLY A 9 -13.44 2.51 4.14
N ARG A 10 -13.85 1.26 4.47
CA ARG A 10 -14.84 0.99 5.53
C ARG A 10 -14.27 -0.03 6.50
N ARG A 11 -13.89 0.41 7.70
CA ARG A 11 -13.73 -0.47 8.88
C ARG A 11 -14.30 0.22 10.12
N ALA A 12 -14.82 -0.59 11.03
CA ALA A 12 -15.46 -0.15 12.27
C ALA A 12 -14.44 -0.19 13.42
N CYS A 13 -14.29 0.91 14.17
CA CYS A 13 -13.32 1.02 15.27
C CYS A 13 -14.02 1.29 16.62
N PRO A 14 -13.66 0.59 17.71
CA PRO A 14 -14.23 0.79 19.03
C PRO A 14 -13.53 1.93 19.78
N ILE A 15 -13.66 3.18 19.31
CA ILE A 15 -13.17 4.37 20.02
C ILE A 15 -14.23 5.48 19.96
N ARG A 16 -14.41 6.19 21.09
CA ARG A 16 -15.50 7.16 21.37
C ARG A 16 -15.43 8.49 20.60
N ARG A 17 -14.56 8.64 19.60
CA ARG A 17 -14.42 9.81 18.71
C ARG A 17 -13.85 9.33 17.36
N PRO A 18 -13.96 10.09 16.25
CA PRO A 18 -13.48 9.67 14.91
C PRO A 18 -11.94 9.53 14.78
N GLU A 19 -11.25 9.19 15.86
CA GLU A 19 -9.81 9.29 16.11
C GLU A 19 -9.00 8.06 15.66
N SER A 20 -9.49 7.30 14.68
CA SER A 20 -8.71 6.16 14.20
C SER A 20 -7.76 6.61 13.08
N PRO A 21 -6.42 6.57 13.29
CA PRO A 21 -5.47 6.85 12.22
C PRO A 21 -5.56 5.84 11.07
N HIS A 22 -6.28 4.73 11.29
CA HIS A 22 -6.38 3.61 10.37
C HIS A 22 -6.91 4.00 8.98
N ALA A 23 -7.97 4.80 8.89
CA ALA A 23 -8.54 5.18 7.59
C ALA A 23 -7.60 6.10 6.78
N ILE A 24 -6.78 6.91 7.47
CA ILE A 24 -5.72 7.71 6.82
C ILE A 24 -4.58 6.80 6.36
N ASN A 25 -4.13 5.88 7.21
CA ASN A 25 -3.08 4.92 6.86
C ASN A 25 -3.50 4.06 5.66
N GLU A 26 -4.75 3.61 5.60
CA GLU A 26 -5.29 2.86 4.45
C GLU A 26 -5.26 3.69 3.15
N ALA A 27 -5.52 5.00 3.22
CA ALA A 27 -5.41 5.90 2.06
C ALA A 27 -3.94 6.08 1.62
N ILE A 28 -3.01 6.16 2.57
CA ILE A 28 -1.57 6.26 2.33
C ILE A 28 -1.02 4.95 1.72
N GLU A 29 -1.42 3.79 2.22
CA GLU A 29 -1.05 2.47 1.69
C GLU A 29 -1.43 2.35 0.20
N ARG A 30 -2.63 2.82 -0.14
CA ARG A 30 -3.15 2.85 -1.51
C ARG A 30 -2.38 3.82 -2.42
N ASP A 31 -2.00 4.99 -1.91
CA ASP A 31 -1.12 5.93 -2.63
C ASP A 31 0.25 5.29 -2.89
N ALA A 32 0.88 4.74 -1.85
CA ALA A 32 2.18 4.08 -1.91
C ALA A 32 2.19 2.91 -2.89
N THR A 33 1.15 2.07 -2.85
CA THR A 33 0.97 0.96 -3.81
C THR A 33 0.92 1.47 -5.23
N SER A 34 0.16 2.55 -5.45
CA SER A 34 0.02 3.14 -6.78
C SER A 34 1.38 3.61 -7.30
N LEU A 35 2.14 4.32 -6.47
CA LEU A 35 3.47 4.83 -6.84
C LEU A 35 4.51 3.73 -7.04
N LEU A 36 4.44 2.64 -6.28
CA LEU A 36 5.26 1.44 -6.52
C LEU A 36 5.01 0.90 -7.93
N LEU A 37 3.75 0.62 -8.29
CA LEU A 37 3.41 0.06 -9.61
C LEU A 37 3.86 0.98 -10.73
N ILE A 38 3.65 2.29 -10.56
CA ILE A 38 4.02 3.28 -11.56
C ILE A 38 5.54 3.34 -11.76
N ARG A 39 6.32 3.42 -10.68
CA ARG A 39 7.78 3.51 -10.75
C ARG A 39 8.44 2.22 -11.20
N SER A 40 7.85 1.08 -10.88
CA SER A 40 8.45 -0.24 -11.14
C SER A 40 7.99 -0.89 -12.44
N ILE A 41 6.88 -0.44 -13.04
CA ILE A 41 6.30 -1.09 -14.24
C ILE A 41 5.97 -0.08 -15.33
N VAL A 42 5.39 1.07 -14.99
CA VAL A 42 4.94 2.07 -15.98
C VAL A 42 6.09 2.95 -16.46
N ALA A 43 7.03 3.29 -15.58
CA ALA A 43 8.14 4.17 -15.90
C ALA A 43 9.03 3.61 -17.02
N ALA A 44 9.47 4.49 -17.94
CA ALA A 44 10.37 4.11 -19.03
C ALA A 44 11.70 3.53 -18.53
N THR A 45 12.15 3.97 -17.36
CA THR A 45 13.28 3.39 -16.62
C THR A 45 12.78 2.90 -15.27
N PRO A 46 12.39 1.62 -15.15
CA PRO A 46 11.87 1.06 -13.91
C PRO A 46 12.84 1.21 -12.75
N THR A 47 12.33 1.68 -11.61
CA THR A 47 13.08 1.73 -10.35
C THR A 47 12.85 0.43 -9.58
N ALA A 48 13.94 -0.23 -9.19
CA ALA A 48 13.89 -1.39 -8.32
C ALA A 48 13.31 -0.99 -6.94
N PRO A 49 12.33 -1.71 -6.41
CA PRO A 49 11.80 -1.47 -5.07
C PRO A 49 12.90 -1.63 -4.01
N ALA A 50 12.74 -0.95 -2.87
CA ALA A 50 13.64 -1.10 -1.73
C ALA A 50 13.19 -2.30 -0.88
N PHE A 51 13.84 -3.44 -1.05
CA PHE A 51 13.55 -4.65 -0.28
C PHE A 51 14.21 -4.56 1.09
N LEU A 52 13.44 -4.71 2.17
CA LEU A 52 13.99 -4.74 3.53
C LEU A 52 14.79 -6.03 3.73
N ASP A 53 15.98 -5.89 4.30
CA ASP A 53 16.83 -7.01 4.68
C ASP A 53 16.24 -7.76 5.89
N PRO A 54 15.79 -9.02 5.73
CA PRO A 54 15.27 -9.82 6.84
C PRO A 54 16.30 -9.99 7.97
N GLU A 55 17.60 -9.94 7.66
CA GLU A 55 18.69 -10.10 8.62
C GLU A 55 18.84 -8.90 9.56
N THR A 56 18.20 -7.78 9.25
CA THR A 56 18.23 -6.56 10.08
C THR A 56 16.95 -6.35 10.89
N LEU A 57 15.94 -7.22 10.72
CA LEU A 57 14.69 -7.14 11.46
C LEU A 57 14.90 -7.44 12.95
N PRO A 58 14.16 -6.75 13.84
CA PRO A 58 13.99 -7.17 15.23
C PRO A 58 13.48 -8.61 15.30
N THR A 59 13.93 -9.35 16.32
CA THR A 59 13.64 -10.78 16.49
C THR A 59 12.16 -11.11 16.34
N GLU A 60 11.28 -10.31 16.95
CA GLU A 60 9.83 -10.56 16.92
C GLU A 60 9.25 -10.46 15.50
N LEU A 61 9.72 -9.49 14.71
CA LEU A 61 9.27 -9.32 13.32
C LEU A 61 9.85 -10.39 12.39
N ARG A 62 11.09 -10.81 12.63
CA ARG A 62 11.69 -11.93 11.91
C ARG A 62 10.94 -13.22 12.17
N THR A 63 10.65 -13.53 13.44
CA THR A 63 9.84 -14.70 13.81
C THR A 63 8.44 -14.64 13.17
N LEU A 64 7.81 -13.46 13.14
CA LEU A 64 6.52 -13.30 12.46
C LEU A 64 6.64 -13.55 10.94
N LEU A 65 7.68 -13.01 10.28
CA LEU A 65 7.95 -13.26 8.86
C LEU A 65 8.13 -14.76 8.59
N GLU A 66 8.94 -15.46 9.39
CA GLU A 66 9.14 -16.91 9.29
C GLU A 66 7.83 -17.69 9.44
N GLN A 67 7.00 -17.34 10.44
CA GLN A 67 5.69 -17.97 10.64
C GLN A 67 4.74 -17.73 9.46
N VAL A 68 4.71 -16.51 8.92
CA VAL A 68 3.89 -16.14 7.77
C VAL A 68 4.35 -16.93 6.53
N GLN A 69 5.65 -16.96 6.25
CA GLN A 69 6.22 -17.75 5.15
C GLN A 69 5.91 -19.25 5.27
N ALA A 70 6.10 -19.82 6.47
CA ALA A 70 5.77 -21.22 6.74
C ALA A 70 4.29 -21.52 6.51
N ARG A 71 3.40 -20.60 6.91
CA ARG A 71 1.95 -20.78 6.76
C ARG A 71 1.47 -20.66 5.32
N ILE A 72 2.13 -19.84 4.50
CA ILE A 72 1.82 -19.68 3.07
C ILE A 72 2.50 -20.76 2.23
N GLY A 73 3.65 -21.26 2.69
CA GLY A 73 4.50 -22.18 1.95
C GLY A 73 5.28 -21.51 0.81
N ARG A 74 5.47 -20.18 0.87
CA ARG A 74 6.16 -19.37 -0.15
C ARG A 74 7.00 -18.30 0.53
N GLU A 75 8.02 -17.85 -0.18
CA GLU A 75 8.81 -16.68 0.20
C GLU A 75 7.94 -15.42 0.28
N VAL A 76 8.20 -14.57 1.26
CA VAL A 76 7.55 -13.28 1.44
C VAL A 76 8.62 -12.20 1.50
N TRP A 77 8.56 -11.28 0.56
CA TRP A 77 9.39 -10.09 0.53
C TRP A 77 8.74 -8.97 1.33
N LEU A 78 9.55 -8.26 2.11
CA LEU A 78 9.16 -6.99 2.72
C LEU A 78 9.73 -5.87 1.87
N ILE A 79 8.87 -5.00 1.37
CA ILE A 79 9.24 -3.91 0.47
C ILE A 79 8.89 -2.59 1.15
N ASP A 80 9.88 -1.72 1.30
CA ASP A 80 9.65 -0.35 1.72
C ASP A 80 9.06 0.44 0.54
N VAL A 81 7.80 0.84 0.71
CA VAL A 81 7.05 1.63 -0.27
C VAL A 81 6.80 3.04 0.24
N THR A 82 7.55 3.49 1.25
CA THR A 82 7.47 4.86 1.78
C THR A 82 7.68 5.88 0.68
N THR A 83 6.74 6.83 0.60
CA THR A 83 6.70 7.87 -0.43
C THR A 83 7.20 9.20 0.13
N ASP A 84 7.11 10.25 -0.69
CA ASP A 84 7.31 11.64 -0.27
C ASP A 84 6.35 12.09 0.83
N LEU A 85 5.32 11.30 1.19
CA LEU A 85 4.47 11.54 2.36
C LEU A 85 5.20 11.34 3.70
N GLU A 86 6.34 10.66 3.70
CA GLU A 86 7.14 10.32 4.91
C GLU A 86 6.35 9.58 6.00
N VAL A 87 5.33 8.83 5.60
CA VAL A 87 4.64 7.87 6.45
C VAL A 87 5.12 6.47 6.08
N LEU A 88 5.70 5.78 7.05
CA LEU A 88 6.42 4.53 6.82
C LEU A 88 5.42 3.48 6.34
N SER A 89 5.63 3.02 5.12
CA SER A 89 4.71 2.14 4.41
C SER A 89 5.45 0.89 3.97
N THR A 90 4.88 -0.26 4.28
CA THR A 90 5.46 -1.57 3.99
C THR A 90 4.47 -2.40 3.19
N LEU A 91 4.96 -3.02 2.12
CA LEU A 91 4.28 -4.08 1.38
C LEU A 91 4.94 -5.40 1.76
N ALA A 92 4.17 -6.32 2.35
CA ALA A 92 4.53 -7.73 2.39
C ALA A 92 4.01 -8.37 1.10
N TYR A 93 4.88 -9.04 0.35
CA TYR A 93 4.54 -9.54 -0.99
C TYR A 93 5.11 -10.95 -1.19
N SER A 94 4.24 -11.89 -1.52
CA SER A 94 4.64 -13.25 -1.92
C SER A 94 4.43 -13.40 -3.44
N PRO A 95 5.50 -13.47 -4.25
CA PRO A 95 5.44 -13.49 -5.72
C PRO A 95 4.78 -14.76 -6.24
N GLY A 96 3.89 -14.64 -7.23
CA GLY A 96 3.26 -15.78 -7.91
C GLY A 96 3.02 -15.54 -9.39
N PRO A 97 2.93 -16.61 -10.19
CA PRO A 97 2.79 -16.48 -11.64
C PRO A 97 1.44 -15.87 -12.01
N ARG A 98 1.43 -15.00 -13.03
CA ARG A 98 0.24 -14.45 -13.69
C ARG A 98 -0.81 -13.93 -12.70
N GLY A 99 -0.43 -13.01 -11.81
CA GLY A 99 -1.36 -12.40 -10.85
C GLY A 99 -1.73 -13.25 -9.61
N ARG A 100 -1.16 -14.46 -9.46
CA ARG A 100 -1.34 -15.32 -8.26
C ARG A 100 -0.41 -14.94 -7.11
N TYR A 101 -0.14 -13.65 -6.96
CA TYR A 101 0.59 -13.11 -5.82
C TYR A 101 -0.31 -12.94 -4.60
N LEU A 102 0.32 -12.90 -3.44
CA LEU A 102 -0.30 -12.47 -2.19
C LEU A 102 0.35 -11.18 -1.76
N ARG A 103 -0.44 -10.32 -1.12
CA ARG A 103 0.02 -9.01 -0.65
C ARG A 103 -0.68 -8.62 0.63
N GLY A 104 0.01 -7.89 1.48
CA GLY A 104 -0.55 -7.21 2.64
C GLY A 104 0.14 -5.89 2.85
N TYR A 105 -0.61 -4.92 3.36
CA TYR A 105 -0.16 -3.55 3.52
C TYR A 105 -0.10 -3.12 4.97
N GLY A 106 0.79 -2.16 5.24
CA GLY A 106 0.80 -1.45 6.48
C GLY A 106 1.46 -0.10 6.32
N ALA A 107 0.73 0.96 6.68
CA ALA A 107 1.28 2.28 6.90
C ALA A 107 1.13 2.70 8.36
N SER A 108 2.15 3.36 8.88
CA SER A 108 2.20 3.87 10.25
C SER A 108 3.36 4.83 10.42
N LEU A 109 3.31 5.68 11.44
CA LEU A 109 4.50 6.41 11.89
C LEU A 109 5.54 5.51 12.59
N SER A 110 5.13 4.31 13.00
CA SER A 110 6.03 3.27 13.54
C SER A 110 6.41 2.25 12.46
N ARG A 111 7.71 2.13 12.14
CA ARG A 111 8.22 1.11 11.21
C ARG A 111 7.85 -0.30 11.69
N ARG A 112 7.99 -0.57 12.98
CA ARG A 112 7.60 -1.87 13.55
C ARG A 112 6.14 -2.20 13.24
N TYR A 113 5.25 -1.22 13.45
CA TYR A 113 3.82 -1.45 13.20
C TYR A 113 3.48 -1.56 11.71
N SER A 114 4.16 -0.82 10.82
CA SER A 114 3.95 -0.93 9.37
C SER A 114 4.29 -2.34 8.86
N VAL A 115 5.43 -2.90 9.30
CA VAL A 115 5.86 -4.26 8.96
C VAL A 115 4.90 -5.31 9.56
N TYR A 116 4.56 -5.18 10.83
CA TYR A 116 3.60 -6.08 11.50
C TYR A 116 2.25 -6.11 10.77
N ARG A 117 1.70 -4.94 10.45
CA ARG A 117 0.45 -4.79 9.71
C ARG A 117 0.52 -5.47 8.35
N ALA A 118 1.57 -5.21 7.58
CA ALA A 118 1.74 -5.79 6.26
C ALA A 118 1.76 -7.32 6.29
N LEU A 119 2.49 -7.92 7.25
CA LEU A 119 2.57 -9.37 7.41
C LEU A 119 1.24 -9.99 7.82
N THR A 120 0.57 -9.40 8.83
CA THR A 120 -0.73 -9.91 9.30
C THR A 120 -1.84 -9.78 8.25
N GLU A 121 -1.85 -8.68 7.49
CA GLU A 121 -2.80 -8.50 6.39
C GLU A 121 -2.58 -9.51 5.26
N LEU A 122 -1.32 -9.81 4.93
CA LEU A 122 -1.01 -10.82 3.93
C LEU A 122 -1.54 -12.20 4.35
N LEU A 123 -1.45 -12.52 5.64
CA LEU A 123 -2.02 -13.75 6.19
C LEU A 123 -3.56 -13.73 6.15
N GLU A 124 -4.20 -12.61 6.48
CA GLU A 124 -5.66 -12.43 6.35
C GLU A 124 -6.12 -12.68 4.90
N VAL A 125 -5.40 -12.14 3.90
CA VAL A 125 -5.69 -12.35 2.48
C VAL A 125 -5.60 -13.83 2.10
N GLN A 126 -4.54 -14.53 2.53
CA GLN A 126 -4.39 -15.96 2.27
C GLN A 126 -5.53 -16.80 2.86
N LEU A 127 -6.05 -16.41 4.02
CA LEU A 127 -7.17 -17.12 4.67
C LEU A 127 -8.52 -16.81 4.02
N THR A 128 -8.62 -15.72 3.25
CA THR A 128 -9.87 -15.20 2.68
C THR A 128 -9.90 -15.21 1.16
N ASP A 129 -8.95 -15.91 0.50
CA ASP A 129 -8.56 -15.87 -0.93
C ASP A 129 -9.65 -16.25 -1.96
N ARG A 130 -10.83 -15.63 -1.82
CA ARG A 130 -12.03 -15.80 -2.65
C ARG A 130 -11.96 -14.98 -3.93
N LYS A 131 -10.90 -14.18 -4.12
CA LYS A 131 -10.79 -13.18 -5.21
C LYS A 131 -9.77 -13.51 -6.29
N VAL A 132 -9.09 -14.66 -6.23
CA VAL A 132 -8.10 -15.02 -7.27
C VAL A 132 -8.73 -15.09 -8.65
N ALA A 133 -9.88 -15.77 -8.77
CA ALA A 133 -10.57 -15.92 -10.05
C ALA A 133 -10.95 -14.56 -10.64
N GLU A 134 -11.57 -13.69 -9.83
CA GLU A 134 -11.92 -12.31 -10.23
C GLU A 134 -10.69 -11.53 -10.69
N ARG A 135 -9.56 -11.61 -9.98
CA ARG A 135 -8.32 -10.93 -10.38
C ARG A 135 -7.79 -11.43 -11.71
N LEU A 136 -7.78 -12.75 -11.93
CA LEU A 136 -7.31 -13.34 -13.18
C LEU A 136 -8.21 -12.91 -14.36
N GLU A 137 -9.51 -12.88 -14.17
CA GLU A 137 -10.45 -12.34 -15.17
C GLU A 137 -10.13 -10.86 -15.48
N CYS A 138 -9.88 -10.04 -14.45
CA CYS A 138 -9.51 -8.64 -14.64
C CYS A 138 -8.19 -8.48 -15.41
N ILE A 139 -7.20 -9.32 -15.16
CA ILE A 139 -5.91 -9.32 -15.88
C ILE A 139 -6.13 -9.67 -17.36
N GLU A 140 -6.95 -10.67 -17.66
CA GLU A 140 -7.24 -11.06 -19.05
C GLU A 140 -7.99 -9.97 -19.83
N LEU A 141 -8.85 -9.19 -19.15
CA LEU A 141 -9.52 -8.03 -19.75
C LEU A 141 -8.53 -6.93 -20.17
N LEU A 142 -7.30 -6.94 -19.65
CA LEU A 142 -6.25 -5.96 -19.94
C LEU A 142 -5.25 -6.43 -21.00
N LYS A 143 -5.46 -7.59 -21.64
CA LYS A 143 -4.52 -8.18 -22.63
C LYS A 143 -4.11 -7.25 -23.77
N ASP A 144 -5.01 -6.35 -24.18
CA ASP A 144 -4.77 -5.39 -25.26
C ASP A 144 -4.07 -4.11 -24.75
N GLN A 145 -3.75 -4.05 -23.46
CA GLN A 145 -3.04 -2.97 -22.76
C GLN A 145 -1.87 -3.53 -21.94
N PRO A 146 -0.76 -3.96 -22.56
CA PRO A 146 0.27 -4.77 -21.91
C PRO A 146 0.88 -4.17 -20.65
N VAL A 147 1.05 -2.84 -20.59
CA VAL A 147 1.59 -2.16 -19.41
C VAL A 147 0.59 -2.22 -18.24
N LEU A 148 -0.71 -2.02 -18.51
CA LEU A 148 -1.74 -2.12 -17.48
C LEU A 148 -1.95 -3.56 -17.02
N GLN A 149 -1.86 -4.52 -17.95
CA GLN A 149 -1.87 -5.94 -17.63
C GLN A 149 -0.70 -6.30 -16.71
N ALA A 150 0.52 -5.87 -17.02
CA ALA A 150 1.69 -6.08 -16.17
C ALA A 150 1.51 -5.45 -14.78
N CYS A 151 0.88 -4.27 -14.69
CA CYS A 151 0.54 -3.65 -13.41
C CYS A 151 -0.48 -4.46 -12.61
N ALA A 152 -1.46 -5.10 -13.27
CA ALA A 152 -2.43 -5.97 -12.61
C ALA A 152 -1.82 -7.32 -12.19
N GLU A 153 -0.82 -7.82 -12.92
CA GLU A 153 -0.08 -9.04 -12.58
C GLU A 153 0.93 -8.83 -11.45
N VAL A 154 1.41 -7.60 -11.25
CA VAL A 154 2.38 -7.19 -10.21
C VAL A 154 3.57 -8.14 -10.14
N ASP A 155 4.21 -8.48 -11.26
CA ASP A 155 5.39 -9.36 -11.22
C ASP A 155 6.66 -8.58 -10.86
N LEU A 156 7.05 -8.64 -9.58
CA LEU A 156 8.25 -7.98 -9.08
C LEU A 156 9.50 -8.87 -9.12
N ARG A 157 9.39 -10.14 -9.55
CA ARG A 157 10.54 -11.08 -9.60
C ARG A 157 11.70 -10.58 -10.47
N PRO A 158 11.48 -9.96 -11.64
CA PRO A 158 12.58 -9.42 -12.44
C PRO A 158 13.35 -8.31 -11.72
N LEU A 159 12.69 -7.53 -10.87
CA LEU A 159 13.30 -6.44 -10.11
C LEU A 159 13.98 -6.93 -8.83
N ALA A 160 13.45 -7.98 -8.20
CA ALA A 160 14.03 -8.56 -6.99
C ALA A 160 15.45 -9.14 -7.23
N ALA A 161 15.70 -9.72 -8.40
CA ALA A 161 16.98 -10.37 -8.73
C ALA A 161 18.17 -9.40 -8.74
N SER A 162 17.94 -8.11 -8.99
CA SER A 162 18.97 -7.06 -9.02
C SER A 162 18.81 -6.03 -7.91
N ALA A 163 17.82 -6.20 -7.04
CA ALA A 163 17.53 -5.22 -6.00
C ALA A 163 18.53 -5.30 -4.86
N ARG A 164 18.93 -4.12 -4.38
CA ARG A 164 19.70 -3.99 -3.16
C ARG A 164 18.76 -4.13 -1.96
N LEU A 165 19.16 -4.96 -0.99
CA LEU A 165 18.53 -4.99 0.32
C LEU A 165 18.86 -3.71 1.10
N VAL A 166 17.86 -3.13 1.74
CA VAL A 166 18.00 -1.98 2.63
C VAL A 166 17.80 -2.41 4.08
N PRO A 167 18.58 -1.89 5.03
CA PRO A 167 18.42 -2.27 6.43
C PRO A 167 17.09 -1.76 7.00
N TYR A 168 16.48 -2.56 7.86
CA TYR A 168 15.42 -2.11 8.75
C TYR A 168 15.97 -1.06 9.71
N VAL A 169 15.25 0.06 9.81
CA VAL A 169 15.56 1.14 10.76
C VAL A 169 14.35 1.32 11.66
N GLU A 170 14.57 1.15 12.96
CA GLU A 170 13.54 1.38 13.97
C GLU A 170 13.15 2.85 14.05
N THR A 171 11.86 3.12 14.22
CA THR A 171 11.35 4.49 14.42
C THR A 171 10.54 4.60 15.69
N ALA A 172 10.50 5.80 16.26
CA ALA A 172 9.63 6.08 17.39
C ALA A 172 8.17 5.85 17.01
N ALA A 173 7.43 5.18 17.90
CA ALA A 173 5.99 5.03 17.76
C ALA A 173 5.27 6.17 18.51
N PRO A 174 4.16 6.69 17.98
CA PRO A 174 3.29 7.58 18.74
C PRO A 174 2.81 6.89 20.01
N SER A 175 2.70 7.64 21.10
CA SER A 175 2.33 7.12 22.43
C SER A 175 0.84 6.82 22.57
N SER A 176 0.01 7.35 21.66
CA SER A 176 -1.44 7.10 21.62
C SER A 176 -2.02 7.20 20.21
N PRO A 177 -3.23 6.63 19.95
CA PRO A 177 -3.93 6.82 18.68
C PRO A 177 -4.21 8.29 18.34
N ALA A 178 -4.52 9.12 19.34
CA ALA A 178 -4.77 10.54 19.17
C ALA A 178 -3.50 11.29 18.74
N GLU A 179 -2.36 10.96 19.34
CA GLU A 179 -1.06 11.51 18.91
C GLU A 179 -0.71 11.06 17.50
N HIS A 180 -0.92 9.77 17.17
CA HIS A 180 -0.69 9.24 15.83
C HIS A 180 -1.52 10.02 14.79
N LEU A 181 -2.82 10.21 15.07
CA LEU A 181 -3.69 10.98 14.19
C LEU A 181 -3.20 12.43 14.02
N SER A 182 -2.88 13.11 15.12
CA SER A 182 -2.39 14.50 15.10
C SER A 182 -1.11 14.66 14.27
N GLN A 183 -0.16 13.74 14.43
CA GLN A 183 1.09 13.74 13.68
C GLN A 183 0.87 13.43 12.18
N LEU A 184 0.00 12.48 11.83
CA LEU A 184 -0.37 12.20 10.44
C LEU A 184 -1.01 13.41 9.75
N LEU A 185 -1.97 14.05 10.42
CA LEU A 185 -2.61 15.26 9.90
C LEU A 185 -1.59 16.36 9.66
N SER A 186 -0.66 16.55 10.60
CA SER A 186 0.42 17.54 10.47
C SER A 186 1.38 17.22 9.33
N GLN A 187 1.84 15.96 9.20
CA GLN A 187 2.72 15.54 8.12
C GLN A 187 2.09 15.70 6.73
N LEU A 188 0.81 15.35 6.59
CA LEU A 188 0.08 15.49 5.33
C LEU A 188 -0.15 16.97 4.99
N ALA A 189 -0.56 17.78 5.97
CA ALA A 189 -0.75 19.22 5.78
C ALA A 189 0.54 19.93 5.36
N ASN A 190 1.67 19.58 5.98
CA ASN A 190 3.00 20.12 5.62
C ASN A 190 3.41 19.79 4.17
N ARG A 191 2.78 18.79 3.55
CA ARG A 191 3.00 18.37 2.16
C ARG A 191 1.90 18.84 1.20
N GLY A 192 1.01 19.73 1.67
CA GLY A 192 -0.07 20.28 0.88
C GLY A 192 -1.28 19.34 0.72
N PHE A 193 -1.36 18.25 1.49
CA PHE A 193 -2.52 17.36 1.48
C PHE A 193 -3.51 17.72 2.57
N THR A 194 -4.77 17.92 2.18
CA THR A 194 -5.87 18.14 3.12
C THR A 194 -6.64 16.85 3.34
N VAL A 195 -6.81 16.47 4.60
CA VAL A 195 -7.60 15.29 4.99
C VAL A 195 -9.04 15.71 5.28
N TYR A 196 -9.98 15.14 4.55
CA TYR A 196 -11.41 15.27 4.80
C TYR A 196 -11.92 14.01 5.48
N LEU A 197 -12.55 14.17 6.64
CA LEU A 197 -13.15 13.08 7.40
C LEU A 197 -14.66 13.26 7.42
N ASN A 198 -15.40 12.20 7.06
CA ASN A 198 -16.84 12.12 7.22
C ASN A 198 -17.19 10.98 8.18
N GLU A 199 -17.92 11.28 9.24
CA GLU A 199 -18.53 10.26 10.08
C GLU A 199 -19.70 9.63 9.32
N ALA A 200 -19.48 8.43 8.79
CA ALA A 200 -20.47 7.74 7.96
C ALA A 200 -21.59 7.14 8.80
N HIS A 201 -21.25 6.60 9.98
CA HIS A 201 -22.22 6.02 10.90
C HIS A 201 -21.64 5.88 12.31
N ARG A 202 -22.50 6.04 13.32
CA ARG A 202 -22.17 5.77 14.72
C ARG A 202 -23.15 4.76 15.30
N LEU A 203 -22.62 3.65 15.78
CA LEU A 203 -23.39 2.61 16.44
C LEU A 203 -23.68 2.99 17.89
N SER A 204 -24.78 2.47 18.44
CA SER A 204 -25.20 2.73 19.83
C SER A 204 -24.19 2.28 20.88
N ASN A 205 -23.31 1.34 20.54
CA ASN A 205 -22.20 0.88 21.39
C ASN A 205 -20.95 1.78 21.33
N GLY A 206 -21.00 2.90 20.61
CA GLY A 206 -19.91 3.87 20.51
C GLY A 206 -18.87 3.56 19.43
N ILE A 207 -19.06 2.52 18.62
CA ILE A 207 -18.25 2.26 17.43
C ILE A 207 -18.61 3.27 16.35
N THR A 208 -17.59 3.88 15.74
CA THR A 208 -17.78 4.87 14.68
C THR A 208 -17.14 4.36 13.38
N ALA A 209 -17.91 4.42 12.29
CA ALA A 209 -17.42 4.23 10.94
C ALA A 209 -17.15 5.61 10.32
N VAL A 210 -15.92 5.79 9.85
CA VAL A 210 -15.49 7.03 9.19
C VAL A 210 -15.09 6.74 7.75
N HIS A 211 -15.25 7.75 6.91
CA HIS A 211 -14.74 7.77 5.55
C HIS A 211 -13.70 8.89 5.46
N VAL A 212 -12.52 8.57 4.95
CA VAL A 212 -11.44 9.52 4.75
C VAL A 212 -11.25 9.77 3.27
N HIS A 213 -11.12 11.03 2.90
CA HIS A 213 -10.78 11.45 1.56
C HIS A 213 -9.61 12.42 1.60
N ILE A 214 -8.56 12.12 0.84
CA ILE A 214 -7.37 12.95 0.73
C ILE A 214 -7.17 13.26 -0.76
N PRO A 215 -7.67 14.41 -1.26
CA PRO A 215 -7.47 14.81 -2.64
C PRO A 215 -5.99 14.89 -3.00
N GLY A 216 -5.66 14.50 -4.24
CA GLY A 216 -4.28 14.52 -4.74
C GLY A 216 -3.51 13.21 -4.53
N LEU A 217 -3.94 12.33 -3.63
CA LEU A 217 -3.38 10.98 -3.55
C LEU A 217 -3.74 10.15 -4.79
N GLU A 218 -2.83 9.26 -5.15
CA GLU A 218 -2.94 8.42 -6.34
C GLU A 218 -3.93 7.26 -6.12
N ARG A 219 -4.64 6.87 -7.18
CA ARG A 219 -5.66 5.79 -7.17
C ARG A 219 -5.33 4.63 -8.10
N PHE A 220 -4.17 4.65 -8.75
CA PHE A 220 -3.77 3.61 -9.68
C PHE A 220 -3.74 2.19 -9.07
N HIS A 221 -3.60 2.05 -7.74
CA HIS A 221 -3.75 0.76 -7.03
C HIS A 221 -5.06 0.02 -7.36
N MET A 222 -6.10 0.70 -7.82
CA MET A 222 -7.34 0.04 -8.24
C MET A 222 -7.12 -0.99 -9.37
N ILE A 223 -6.03 -0.87 -10.13
CA ILE A 223 -5.65 -1.83 -11.20
C ILE A 223 -5.38 -3.24 -10.65
N VAL A 224 -5.03 -3.36 -9.37
CA VAL A 224 -4.73 -4.65 -8.71
C VAL A 224 -5.89 -5.18 -7.85
N ASP A 225 -6.99 -4.41 -7.74
CA ASP A 225 -8.11 -4.67 -6.83
C ASP A 225 -9.47 -4.85 -7.51
N GLY A 226 -9.60 -4.63 -8.82
CA GLY A 226 -10.89 -4.78 -9.49
C GLY A 226 -10.87 -4.64 -11.01
N PRO A 227 -12.05 -4.76 -11.66
CA PRO A 227 -12.20 -4.87 -13.12
C PRO A 227 -12.02 -3.55 -13.87
N ALA A 228 -11.57 -2.49 -13.20
CA ALA A 228 -11.50 -1.17 -13.79
C ALA A 228 -10.11 -0.94 -14.40
N ALA A 229 -10.08 -0.74 -15.72
CA ALA A 229 -8.95 -0.10 -16.36
C ALA A 229 -8.81 1.32 -15.81
N VAL A 230 -7.84 1.51 -14.92
CA VAL A 230 -7.44 2.81 -14.38
C VAL A 230 -6.08 3.16 -14.95
N VAL A 231 -5.85 4.46 -15.15
CA VAL A 231 -4.55 5.00 -15.59
C VAL A 231 -3.98 5.89 -14.49
N PRO A 232 -2.64 6.08 -14.43
CA PRO A 232 -2.03 6.97 -13.45
C PRO A 232 -2.62 8.37 -13.46
N GLY A 233 -2.89 8.92 -12.28
CA GLY A 233 -3.29 10.30 -12.09
C GLY A 233 -2.10 11.27 -12.16
N ARG A 234 -2.36 12.54 -11.84
CA ARG A 234 -1.34 13.62 -11.89
C ARG A 234 -0.11 13.33 -11.02
N ARG A 235 -0.34 12.79 -9.82
CA ARG A 235 0.72 12.44 -8.87
C ARG A 235 1.58 11.29 -9.41
N GLY A 236 0.95 10.27 -9.98
CA GLY A 236 1.61 9.18 -10.68
C GLY A 236 2.47 9.64 -11.85
N ILE A 237 1.93 10.47 -12.73
CA ILE A 237 2.67 11.03 -13.88
C ILE A 237 3.91 11.78 -13.41
N ALA A 238 3.75 12.69 -12.43
CA ALA A 238 4.87 13.44 -11.87
C ALA A 238 5.95 12.53 -11.23
N ALA A 239 5.57 11.38 -10.69
CA ALA A 239 6.51 10.42 -10.10
C ALA A 239 7.38 9.70 -11.15
N VAL A 240 6.98 9.67 -12.41
CA VAL A 240 7.77 9.12 -13.53
C VAL A 240 8.66 10.20 -14.14
N ASP A 241 8.18 11.44 -14.24
CA ASP A 241 8.95 12.56 -14.84
C ASP A 241 10.22 12.90 -14.05
N VAL A 242 10.21 12.71 -12.72
CA VAL A 242 11.39 12.91 -11.84
C VAL A 242 12.50 11.87 -12.09
N THR A 243 12.19 10.76 -12.78
CA THR A 243 13.16 9.70 -13.11
C THR A 243 13.76 9.79 -14.52
N ALA A 244 13.32 10.74 -15.34
CA ALA A 244 13.98 11.03 -16.62
C ALA A 244 15.27 11.83 -16.37
N PRO A 245 16.44 11.44 -16.91
CA PRO A 245 17.61 12.29 -16.83
C PRO A 245 17.28 13.62 -17.53
N ALA A 246 17.56 14.73 -16.85
CA ALA A 246 17.47 16.05 -17.45
C ALA A 246 18.30 16.04 -18.74
N CYS A 247 17.65 16.26 -19.88
CA CYS A 247 18.33 16.42 -21.14
C CYS A 247 19.23 17.66 -21.01
N PRO A 248 20.57 17.56 -21.14
CA PRO A 248 21.40 18.74 -21.15
C PRO A 248 21.07 19.52 -22.43
N VAL A 249 20.72 20.80 -22.25
CA VAL A 249 20.60 21.80 -23.32
C VAL A 249 21.98 22.13 -23.84
#